data_AF-A0A9J7EJ75-F1
#
_entry.id   AF-A0A9J7EJ75-F1
#
_cell.length_a   1.000
_cell.length_b   1.000
_cell.length_c   1.000
_cell.angle_alpha   90.00
_cell.angle_beta   90.00
_cell.angle_gamma   90.00
#
_symmetry.space_group_name_H-M   'P 1'
#
loop_
_entity.id
_entity.type
_entity.pdbx_description
1 polymer ?
#
loop_
_entity_poly.entity_id
_entity_poly.type
_entity_poly.pdbx_seq_one_letter_code
_entity_poly.pdbx_strand_id
1 'polypeptide(L)'
;MSPAASFAQRWARDNLTREASPEELVVLGLFPITCEGNEAEAAKRARRYYTARGPGGLTELWHKRHPDDEEILSSCQDVYIVPLRSRSLGGRRVTLVRLPAHSALDRPISAKALLSRWLMILDIRLRDDPTPGEEVIFIDVADLQPAHIKSHFRGTYWKDFVWCMKTAYPLRIAEVHVINTQRLKTMSLLLLHIGLYPWRRKVVQLHGTSDSIEDALGSDRLAVESLPYEYGGRAGLMKDLNDEWTKKLLSNSKWLQKEERKFYDTDLKPEGRARTRHRSAVRTLRGSNGSYDMVTRTHSCRSLHRHDDLDEGTHGAYRTLKVTSDRVV
;
A
#
# COMPACT_ATOMS: atom_id res chain seq x y z
N MET A 1 -28.57 24.17 -18.64
CA MET A 1 -28.11 23.69 -17.32
C MET A 1 -26.68 23.20 -17.49
N SER A 2 -25.71 23.75 -16.76
CA SER A 2 -24.35 23.18 -16.76
C SER A 2 -24.46 21.70 -16.34
N PRO A 3 -23.79 20.75 -17.01
CA PRO A 3 -23.68 19.39 -16.51
C PRO A 3 -23.19 19.44 -15.06
N ALA A 4 -23.79 18.64 -14.18
CA ALA A 4 -23.29 18.52 -12.81
C ALA A 4 -21.82 18.07 -12.87
N ALA A 5 -20.93 18.82 -12.22
CA ALA A 5 -19.49 18.53 -12.24
C ALA A 5 -19.22 17.08 -11.79
N SER A 6 -18.33 16.38 -12.49
CA SER A 6 -18.01 14.98 -12.21
C SER A 6 -17.41 14.83 -10.80
N PHE A 7 -17.43 13.61 -10.24
CA PHE A 7 -16.77 13.33 -8.96
C PHE A 7 -15.33 13.86 -8.93
N ALA A 8 -14.55 13.61 -10.00
CA ALA A 8 -13.17 14.06 -10.12
C ALA A 8 -13.04 15.59 -10.05
N GLN A 9 -13.89 16.32 -10.79
CA GLN A 9 -13.88 17.78 -10.80
C GLN A 9 -14.26 18.35 -9.43
N ARG A 10 -15.33 17.81 -8.81
CA ARG A 10 -15.77 18.22 -7.46
C ARG A 10 -14.66 17.97 -6.44
N TRP A 11 -14.13 16.75 -6.39
CA TRP A 11 -13.11 16.35 -5.44
C TRP A 11 -11.84 17.19 -5.59
N ALA A 12 -11.34 17.39 -6.83
CA ALA A 12 -10.16 18.19 -7.09
C ALA A 12 -10.32 19.63 -6.64
N ARG A 13 -11.42 20.29 -7.02
CA ARG A 13 -11.72 21.67 -6.61
C ARG A 13 -11.75 21.82 -5.10
N ASP A 14 -12.35 20.86 -4.41
CA ASP A 14 -12.58 20.95 -2.97
C ASP A 14 -11.33 20.56 -2.14
N ASN A 15 -10.40 19.77 -2.70
CA ASN A 15 -9.25 19.23 -1.96
C ASN A 15 -7.87 19.72 -2.42
N LEU A 16 -7.69 20.17 -3.67
CA LEU A 16 -6.39 20.63 -4.16
C LEU A 16 -6.25 22.15 -4.00
N THR A 17 -5.03 22.61 -3.69
CA THR A 17 -4.68 24.04 -3.67
C THR A 17 -4.48 24.64 -5.06
N ARG A 18 -4.31 23.79 -6.08
CA ARG A 18 -4.18 24.14 -7.50
C ARG A 18 -5.25 23.47 -8.36
N GLU A 19 -5.35 23.90 -9.62
CA GLU A 19 -6.16 23.18 -10.61
C GLU A 19 -5.56 21.80 -10.93
N ALA A 20 -6.44 20.80 -11.06
CA ALA A 20 -6.07 19.46 -11.50
C ALA A 20 -5.87 19.44 -13.02
N SER A 21 -4.83 18.74 -13.46
CA SER A 21 -4.62 18.46 -14.89
C SER A 21 -5.68 17.49 -15.44
N PRO A 22 -5.92 17.47 -16.76
CA PRO A 22 -6.84 16.51 -17.38
C PRO A 22 -6.50 15.05 -17.05
N GLU A 23 -5.21 14.70 -17.02
CA GLU A 23 -4.73 13.36 -16.64
C GLU A 23 -5.11 13.01 -15.19
N GLU A 24 -4.98 13.96 -14.25
CA GLU A 24 -5.40 13.75 -12.87
C GLU A 24 -6.91 13.57 -12.74
N LEU A 25 -7.71 14.30 -13.52
CA LEU A 25 -9.17 14.14 -13.50
C LEU A 25 -9.58 12.74 -13.98
N VAL A 26 -8.88 12.18 -14.97
CA VAL A 26 -9.07 10.80 -15.42
C VAL A 26 -8.77 9.83 -14.29
N VAL A 27 -7.61 9.97 -13.63
CA VAL A 27 -7.22 9.11 -12.49
C VAL A 27 -8.21 9.24 -11.33
N LEU A 28 -8.62 10.46 -11.00
CA LEU A 28 -9.59 10.72 -9.94
C LEU A 28 -10.96 10.09 -10.24
N GLY A 29 -11.32 9.99 -11.53
CA GLY A 29 -12.52 9.31 -12.00
C GLY A 29 -12.54 7.80 -11.75
N LEU A 30 -11.39 7.19 -11.46
CA LEU A 30 -11.28 5.76 -11.17
C LEU A 30 -11.63 5.40 -9.72
N PHE A 31 -11.52 6.34 -8.78
CA PHE A 31 -11.78 6.05 -7.36
C PHE A 31 -13.22 5.60 -7.10
N PRO A 32 -14.28 6.24 -7.63
CA PRO A 32 -15.64 5.73 -7.48
C PRO A 32 -15.79 4.31 -8.00
N ILE A 33 -15.18 3.97 -9.13
CA ILE A 33 -15.30 2.66 -9.77
C ILE A 33 -14.59 1.59 -8.94
N THR A 34 -13.36 1.86 -8.49
CA THR A 34 -12.57 0.95 -7.65
C THR A 34 -13.08 0.83 -6.21
N CYS A 35 -14.01 1.70 -5.81
CA CYS A 35 -14.72 1.67 -4.53
C CYS A 35 -16.20 1.29 -4.67
N GLU A 36 -16.59 0.62 -5.77
CA GLU A 36 -17.94 0.07 -5.98
C GLU A 36 -19.06 1.13 -5.88
N GLY A 37 -18.76 2.35 -6.33
CA GLY A 37 -19.68 3.50 -6.31
C GLY A 37 -19.76 4.24 -4.98
N ASN A 38 -19.04 3.80 -3.93
CA ASN A 38 -19.03 4.49 -2.65
C ASN A 38 -18.20 5.79 -2.73
N GLU A 39 -18.85 6.93 -2.99
CA GLU A 39 -18.18 8.22 -3.12
C GLU A 39 -17.42 8.66 -1.86
N ALA A 40 -17.89 8.29 -0.66
CA ALA A 40 -17.22 8.65 0.59
C ALA A 40 -15.88 7.93 0.76
N GLU A 41 -15.84 6.63 0.48
CA GLU A 41 -14.58 5.87 0.47
C GLU A 41 -13.69 6.25 -0.72
N ALA A 42 -14.27 6.53 -1.90
CA ALA A 42 -13.53 7.07 -3.04
C ALA A 42 -12.83 8.39 -2.68
N ALA A 43 -13.52 9.31 -1.99
CA ALA A 43 -12.93 10.58 -1.57
C ALA A 43 -11.79 10.39 -0.56
N LYS A 44 -11.94 9.49 0.41
CA LYS A 44 -10.87 9.14 1.36
C LYS A 44 -9.68 8.48 0.66
N ARG A 45 -9.93 7.57 -0.29
CA ARG A 45 -8.91 6.86 -1.05
C ARG A 45 -8.13 7.81 -1.96
N ALA A 46 -8.82 8.72 -2.65
CA ALA A 46 -8.20 9.80 -3.42
C ALA A 46 -7.30 10.69 -2.54
N ARG A 47 -7.76 11.08 -1.35
CA ARG A 47 -6.91 11.84 -0.41
C ARG A 47 -5.67 11.04 -0.02
N ARG A 48 -5.82 9.77 0.37
CA ARG A 48 -4.70 8.89 0.71
C ARG A 48 -3.72 8.73 -0.45
N TYR A 49 -4.20 8.67 -1.69
CA TYR A 49 -3.35 8.64 -2.89
C TYR A 49 -2.45 9.86 -2.99
N TYR A 50 -3.03 11.07 -2.91
CA TYR A 50 -2.25 12.31 -2.95
C TYR A 50 -1.30 12.43 -1.75
N THR A 51 -1.75 12.09 -0.54
CA THR A 51 -0.90 12.09 0.67
C THR A 51 0.26 11.10 0.54
N ALA A 52 0.02 9.88 0.06
CA ALA A 52 1.06 8.87 -0.09
C ALA A 52 2.13 9.25 -1.12
N ARG A 53 1.76 10.01 -2.16
CA ARG A 53 2.70 10.51 -3.18
C ARG A 53 3.35 11.86 -2.83
N GLY A 54 2.84 12.57 -1.83
CA GLY A 54 3.33 13.88 -1.40
C GLY A 54 4.61 13.82 -0.52
N PRO A 55 5.13 14.99 -0.08
CA PRO A 55 6.42 15.12 0.62
C PRO A 55 6.49 14.41 1.97
N GLY A 56 5.35 14.19 2.64
CA GLY A 56 5.24 13.43 3.90
C GLY A 56 4.73 12.00 3.74
N GLY A 57 4.69 11.50 2.50
CA GLY A 57 4.11 10.20 2.15
C GLY A 57 5.13 9.06 2.15
N LEU A 58 4.93 8.12 1.22
CA LEU A 58 5.76 6.96 0.99
C LEU A 58 6.98 7.33 0.12
N THR A 59 7.75 8.31 0.58
CA THR A 59 8.83 8.95 -0.20
C THR A 59 9.91 7.96 -0.63
N GLU A 60 10.23 6.96 0.20
CA GLU A 60 11.18 5.89 -0.12
C GLU A 60 10.78 5.04 -1.33
N LEU A 61 9.49 5.00 -1.69
CA LEU A 61 8.96 4.21 -2.80
C LEU A 61 8.53 5.05 -4.00
N TRP A 62 8.24 6.34 -3.81
CA TRP A 62 7.72 7.22 -4.86
C TRP A 62 8.65 8.35 -5.29
N HIS A 63 9.64 8.72 -4.48
CA HIS A 63 10.51 9.87 -4.74
C HIS A 63 11.93 9.46 -5.12
N LYS A 64 12.61 10.32 -5.89
CA LYS A 64 13.99 10.15 -6.34
C LYS A 64 14.25 8.77 -6.94
N ARG A 65 13.28 8.29 -7.73
CA ARG A 65 13.32 6.99 -8.40
C ARG A 65 13.38 7.20 -9.90
N HIS A 66 14.59 7.22 -10.44
CA HIS A 66 14.81 7.37 -11.87
C HIS A 66 14.93 5.98 -12.51
N PRO A 67 14.25 5.73 -13.65
CA PRO A 67 14.36 4.46 -14.37
C PRO A 67 15.79 4.02 -14.71
N ASP A 68 16.70 4.97 -14.86
CA ASP A 68 18.12 4.83 -15.18
C ASP A 68 19.03 4.78 -13.95
N ASP A 69 18.48 4.85 -12.74
CA ASP A 69 19.26 4.60 -11.51
C ASP A 69 19.79 3.16 -11.50
N GLU A 70 21.03 2.99 -11.06
CA GLU A 70 21.72 1.70 -11.02
C GLU A 70 20.91 0.64 -10.24
N GLU A 71 20.31 1.01 -9.11
CA GLU A 71 19.48 0.11 -8.31
C GLU A 71 18.22 -0.36 -9.07
N ILE A 72 17.59 0.53 -9.86
CA ILE A 72 16.38 0.21 -10.64
C ILE A 72 16.73 -0.64 -11.85
N LEU A 73 17.85 -0.35 -12.52
CA LEU A 73 18.37 -1.17 -13.61
C LEU A 73 18.80 -2.56 -13.11
N SER A 74 19.45 -2.66 -11.94
CA SER A 74 19.74 -3.94 -11.30
C SER A 74 18.44 -4.71 -11.03
N SER A 75 17.42 -4.04 -10.49
CA SER A 75 16.11 -4.66 -10.22
C SER A 75 15.48 -5.27 -11.47
N CYS A 76 15.68 -4.67 -12.65
CA CYS A 76 15.20 -5.20 -13.92
C CYS A 76 15.82 -6.56 -14.27
N GLN A 77 17.04 -6.82 -13.81
CA GLN A 77 17.74 -8.10 -13.97
C GLN A 77 17.52 -9.04 -12.77
N ASP A 78 17.07 -8.52 -11.62
CA ASP A 78 16.80 -9.30 -10.41
C ASP A 78 15.45 -9.99 -10.42
N VAL A 79 14.44 -9.34 -10.99
CA VAL A 79 13.04 -9.77 -10.94
C VAL A 79 12.39 -9.39 -12.26
N TYR A 80 11.62 -10.29 -12.85
CA TYR A 80 10.82 -9.92 -14.03
C TYR A 80 9.45 -9.44 -13.58
N ILE A 81 9.02 -8.26 -14.06
CA ILE A 81 7.64 -7.76 -13.87
C ILE A 81 7.06 -7.51 -15.25
N VAL A 82 6.09 -8.33 -15.65
CA VAL A 82 5.49 -8.31 -16.99
C VAL A 82 3.98 -8.17 -16.86
N PRO A 83 3.45 -6.94 -16.88
CA PRO A 83 2.05 -6.69 -17.19
C PRO A 83 1.77 -7.17 -18.62
N LEU A 84 0.83 -8.11 -18.76
CA LEU A 84 0.46 -8.64 -20.07
C LEU A 84 -0.25 -7.57 -20.90
N ARG A 85 -0.04 -7.63 -22.22
CA ARG A 85 -0.59 -6.66 -23.17
C ARG A 85 -2.10 -6.84 -23.34
N SER A 86 -2.59 -8.08 -23.36
CA SER A 86 -4.01 -8.38 -23.46
C SER A 86 -4.64 -8.60 -22.09
N ARG A 87 -5.95 -8.43 -22.05
CA ARG A 87 -6.79 -8.82 -20.92
C ARG A 87 -7.14 -10.30 -21.04
N SER A 88 -7.54 -10.90 -19.93
CA SER A 88 -8.22 -12.19 -19.94
C SER A 88 -9.60 -12.09 -20.60
N LEU A 89 -10.25 -13.22 -20.86
CA LEU A 89 -11.58 -13.27 -21.48
C LEU A 89 -12.64 -12.48 -20.69
N GLY A 90 -12.54 -12.49 -19.36
CA GLY A 90 -13.34 -11.73 -18.41
C GLY A 90 -12.93 -10.26 -18.27
N GLY A 91 -11.99 -9.78 -19.09
CA GLY A 91 -11.56 -8.39 -19.12
C GLY A 91 -10.60 -7.99 -18.00
N ARG A 92 -10.10 -8.96 -17.21
CA ARG A 92 -9.14 -8.72 -16.13
C ARG A 92 -7.75 -8.50 -16.69
N ARG A 93 -6.96 -7.69 -15.98
CA ARG A 93 -5.56 -7.44 -16.30
C ARG A 93 -4.71 -8.45 -15.55
N VAL A 94 -3.69 -8.96 -16.22
CA VAL A 94 -2.78 -9.95 -15.62
C VAL A 94 -1.37 -9.38 -15.58
N THR A 95 -0.72 -9.49 -14.42
CA THR A 95 0.71 -9.17 -14.25
C THR A 95 1.45 -10.42 -13.78
N LEU A 96 2.47 -10.81 -14.53
CA LEU A 96 3.37 -11.90 -14.17
C LEU A 96 4.61 -11.34 -13.47
N VAL A 97 5.01 -11.96 -12.36
CA VAL A 97 6.19 -11.60 -11.61
C VAL A 97 7.02 -12.86 -11.39
N ARG A 98 8.30 -12.86 -11.81
CA ARG A 98 9.23 -13.95 -11.52
C ARG A 98 10.28 -13.48 -10.52
N LEU A 99 10.31 -14.11 -9.35
CA LEU A 99 11.15 -13.73 -8.21
C LEU A 99 11.86 -14.95 -7.61
N PRO A 100 13.20 -15.08 -7.78
CA PRO A 100 14.11 -14.26 -8.58
C PRO A 100 14.02 -14.52 -10.09
N ALA A 101 14.57 -13.60 -10.88
CA ALA A 101 14.95 -13.88 -12.26
C ALA A 101 16.11 -14.89 -12.33
N HIS A 102 16.24 -15.59 -13.45
CA HIS A 102 17.30 -16.58 -13.68
C HIS A 102 18.72 -16.01 -13.53
N SER A 103 18.90 -14.71 -13.80
CA SER A 103 20.19 -14.00 -13.66
C SER A 103 20.56 -13.63 -12.23
N ALA A 104 19.68 -13.84 -11.25
CA ALA A 104 19.83 -13.33 -9.89
C ALA A 104 19.65 -14.40 -8.81
N LEU A 105 20.03 -15.64 -9.10
CA LEU A 105 19.92 -16.77 -8.16
C LEU A 105 20.92 -16.70 -7.00
N ASP A 106 22.05 -16.02 -7.20
CA ASP A 106 23.18 -16.02 -6.27
C ASP A 106 23.45 -14.63 -5.67
N ARG A 107 22.49 -13.70 -5.73
CA ARG A 107 22.67 -12.31 -5.27
C ARG A 107 21.45 -11.76 -4.53
N PRO A 108 21.64 -10.78 -3.61
CA PRO A 108 20.53 -10.19 -2.88
C PRO A 108 19.61 -9.36 -3.79
N ILE A 109 18.32 -9.33 -3.46
CA ILE A 109 17.30 -8.60 -4.24
C ILE A 109 16.80 -7.42 -3.43
N SER A 110 16.99 -6.20 -3.92
CA SER A 110 16.49 -5.00 -3.23
C SER A 110 14.97 -4.88 -3.32
N ALA A 111 14.26 -4.96 -2.19
CA ALA A 111 12.81 -4.71 -2.16
C ALA A 111 12.46 -3.25 -2.47
N LYS A 112 13.25 -2.28 -1.99
CA LYS A 112 13.03 -0.88 -2.31
C LYS A 112 13.06 -0.66 -3.82
N ALA A 113 14.09 -1.15 -4.50
CA ALA A 113 14.22 -1.02 -5.95
C ALA A 113 13.09 -1.74 -6.69
N LEU A 114 12.76 -2.97 -6.29
CA LEU A 114 11.65 -3.74 -6.87
C LEU A 114 10.32 -3.00 -6.77
N LEU A 115 9.95 -2.58 -5.57
CA LEU A 115 8.64 -1.99 -5.30
C LEU A 115 8.53 -0.59 -5.92
N SER A 116 9.61 0.20 -5.89
CA SER A 116 9.65 1.51 -6.58
C SER A 116 9.49 1.34 -8.09
N ARG A 117 10.17 0.35 -8.68
CA ARG A 117 10.03 -0.01 -10.10
C ARG A 117 8.62 -0.47 -10.43
N TRP A 118 8.01 -1.30 -9.59
CA TRP A 118 6.64 -1.74 -9.80
C TRP A 118 5.66 -0.55 -9.79
N LEU A 119 5.83 0.40 -8.88
CA LEU A 119 5.04 1.64 -8.88
C LEU A 119 5.24 2.47 -10.15
N MET A 120 6.46 2.52 -10.72
CA MET A 120 6.69 3.22 -12.00
C MET A 120 5.93 2.55 -13.15
N ILE A 121 5.93 1.21 -13.18
CA ILE A 121 5.17 0.43 -14.16
C ILE A 121 3.67 0.71 -13.99
N LEU A 122 3.16 0.74 -12.75
CA LEU A 122 1.76 1.04 -12.48
C LEU A 122 1.38 2.47 -12.86
N ASP A 123 2.26 3.45 -12.65
CA ASP A 123 2.02 4.84 -13.03
C ASP A 123 1.89 4.97 -14.57
N ILE A 124 2.81 4.35 -15.31
CA ILE A 124 2.75 4.33 -16.78
C ILE A 124 1.48 3.63 -17.27
N ARG A 125 1.13 2.47 -16.69
CA ARG A 125 -0.11 1.75 -17.04
C ARG A 125 -1.35 2.58 -16.76
N LEU A 126 -1.40 3.25 -15.61
CA LEU A 126 -2.52 4.08 -15.21
C LEU A 126 -2.73 5.24 -16.17
N ARG A 127 -1.65 5.83 -16.70
CA ARG A 127 -1.71 6.88 -17.72
C ARG A 127 -2.14 6.33 -19.09
N ASP A 128 -1.49 5.26 -19.55
CA ASP A 128 -1.65 4.76 -20.92
C ASP A 128 -2.98 4.03 -21.13
N ASP A 129 -3.46 3.31 -20.11
CA ASP A 129 -4.74 2.62 -20.11
C ASP A 129 -5.46 2.91 -18.78
N PRO A 130 -6.21 4.03 -18.67
CA PRO A 130 -7.00 4.38 -17.50
C PRO A 130 -8.35 3.64 -17.49
N THR A 131 -8.43 2.43 -18.04
CA THR A 131 -9.65 1.65 -18.00
C THR A 131 -9.80 0.94 -16.65
N PRO A 132 -10.98 1.01 -16.00
CA PRO A 132 -11.24 0.22 -14.81
C PRO A 132 -11.03 -1.26 -15.08
N GLY A 133 -10.25 -1.93 -14.24
CA GLY A 133 -9.97 -3.35 -14.37
C GLY A 133 -9.58 -3.94 -13.04
N GLU A 134 -9.98 -5.20 -12.86
CA GLU A 134 -9.39 -6.03 -11.82
C GLU A 134 -7.98 -6.44 -12.26
N GLU A 135 -7.04 -6.36 -11.33
CA GLU A 135 -5.68 -6.86 -11.50
C GLU A 135 -5.59 -8.25 -10.86
N VAL A 136 -5.09 -9.20 -11.64
CA VAL A 136 -4.68 -10.54 -11.20
C VAL A 136 -3.17 -10.61 -11.30
N ILE A 137 -2.51 -11.01 -10.21
CA ILE A 137 -1.06 -11.03 -10.14
C ILE A 137 -0.60 -12.47 -9.95
N PHE A 138 0.29 -12.95 -10.82
CA PHE A 138 0.98 -14.22 -10.64
C PHE A 138 2.40 -13.95 -10.16
N ILE A 139 2.80 -14.61 -9.08
CA ILE A 139 4.15 -14.55 -8.53
C ILE A 139 4.76 -15.94 -8.61
N ASP A 140 5.65 -16.13 -9.57
CA ASP A 140 6.44 -17.34 -9.73
C ASP A 140 7.64 -17.32 -8.78
N VAL A 141 7.64 -18.27 -7.85
CA VAL A 141 8.66 -18.43 -6.81
C VAL A 141 9.47 -19.72 -6.98
N ALA A 142 9.49 -20.31 -8.18
CA ALA A 142 10.16 -21.59 -8.46
C ALA A 142 11.61 -21.65 -7.94
N ASP A 143 12.34 -20.54 -8.09
CA ASP A 143 13.76 -20.43 -7.74
C ASP A 143 14.00 -19.64 -6.44
N LEU A 144 12.95 -19.34 -5.68
CA LEU A 144 13.08 -18.53 -4.47
C LEU A 144 13.78 -19.31 -3.35
N GLN A 145 14.93 -18.79 -2.91
CA GLN A 145 15.75 -19.39 -1.85
C GLN A 145 15.63 -18.60 -0.54
N PRO A 146 15.91 -19.22 0.63
CA PRO A 146 15.91 -18.52 1.92
C PRO A 146 16.82 -17.28 1.97
N ALA A 147 17.94 -17.29 1.24
CA ALA A 147 18.87 -16.15 1.13
C ALA A 147 18.21 -14.92 0.47
N HIS A 148 17.39 -15.15 -0.57
CA HIS A 148 16.59 -14.09 -1.19
C HIS A 148 15.58 -13.53 -0.19
N ILE A 149 14.88 -14.37 0.57
CA ILE A 149 13.90 -13.91 1.56
C ILE A 149 14.56 -13.03 2.62
N LYS A 150 15.71 -13.45 3.18
CA LYS A 150 16.40 -12.71 4.23
C LYS A 150 16.83 -11.31 3.79
N SER A 151 17.35 -11.18 2.56
CA SER A 151 17.79 -9.89 2.01
C SER A 151 16.61 -9.03 1.54
N HIS A 152 15.67 -9.64 0.82
CA HIS A 152 14.55 -8.95 0.19
C HIS A 152 13.55 -8.39 1.20
N PHE A 153 13.24 -9.11 2.27
CA PHE A 153 12.22 -8.69 3.23
C PHE A 153 12.75 -7.89 4.42
N ARG A 154 14.04 -7.54 4.40
CA ARG A 154 14.65 -6.66 5.39
C ARG A 154 14.15 -5.22 5.15
N GLY A 155 13.58 -4.57 6.17
CA GLY A 155 13.21 -3.15 6.09
C GLY A 155 11.78 -2.82 5.65
N THR A 156 10.82 -3.74 5.78
CA THR A 156 9.35 -3.49 5.83
C THR A 156 8.66 -2.75 4.66
N TYR A 157 9.33 -2.35 3.58
CA TYR A 157 8.74 -1.63 2.42
C TYR A 157 7.47 -2.30 1.84
N TRP A 158 7.39 -3.63 1.92
CA TRP A 158 6.23 -4.40 1.49
C TRP A 158 4.94 -4.03 2.22
N LYS A 159 5.00 -3.67 3.51
CA LYS A 159 3.82 -3.23 4.27
C LYS A 159 3.26 -1.94 3.69
N ASP A 160 4.12 -0.99 3.36
CA ASP A 160 3.73 0.29 2.77
C ASP A 160 3.20 0.12 1.35
N PHE A 161 3.86 -0.73 0.55
CA PHE A 161 3.40 -1.06 -0.79
C PHE A 161 2.01 -1.71 -0.77
N VAL A 162 1.81 -2.74 0.05
CA VAL A 162 0.51 -3.41 0.17
C VAL A 162 -0.56 -2.50 0.76
N TRP A 163 -0.21 -1.67 1.75
CA TRP A 163 -1.12 -0.63 2.24
C TRP A 163 -1.53 0.32 1.12
N CYS A 164 -0.59 0.78 0.30
CA CYS A 164 -0.89 1.68 -0.80
C CYS A 164 -1.82 1.02 -1.83
N MET A 165 -1.48 -0.19 -2.30
CA MET A 165 -2.30 -0.92 -3.27
C MET A 165 -3.75 -1.10 -2.78
N LYS A 166 -3.93 -1.38 -1.48
CA LYS A 166 -5.25 -1.61 -0.88
C LYS A 166 -6.05 -0.34 -0.63
N THR A 167 -5.39 0.72 -0.18
CA THR A 167 -6.07 1.83 0.51
C THR A 167 -5.89 3.20 -0.13
N ALA A 168 -4.98 3.32 -1.09
CA ALA A 168 -4.61 4.58 -1.70
C ALA A 168 -4.60 4.50 -3.24
N TYR A 169 -3.96 3.50 -3.84
CA TYR A 169 -3.85 3.42 -5.31
C TYR A 169 -5.21 3.16 -5.98
N PRO A 170 -5.55 3.80 -7.11
CA PRO A 170 -6.83 3.63 -7.83
C PRO A 170 -6.86 2.34 -8.67
N LEU A 171 -6.59 1.19 -8.04
CA LEU A 171 -6.70 -0.14 -8.65
C LEU A 171 -7.39 -1.13 -7.71
N ARG A 172 -7.92 -2.21 -8.28
CA ARG A 172 -8.51 -3.32 -7.51
C ARG A 172 -7.73 -4.59 -7.81
N ILE A 173 -6.92 -5.05 -6.86
CA ILE A 173 -6.30 -6.38 -6.95
C ILE A 173 -7.36 -7.40 -6.58
N ALA A 174 -7.80 -8.18 -7.56
CA ALA A 174 -8.84 -9.18 -7.37
C ALA A 174 -8.26 -10.51 -6.90
N GLU A 175 -7.08 -10.89 -7.39
CA GLU A 175 -6.44 -12.18 -7.09
C GLU A 175 -4.92 -12.04 -7.12
N VAL A 176 -4.25 -12.78 -6.23
CA VAL A 176 -2.79 -12.95 -6.22
C VAL A 176 -2.52 -14.45 -6.13
N HIS A 177 -1.94 -15.00 -7.18
CA HIS A 177 -1.57 -16.40 -7.26
C HIS A 177 -0.06 -16.54 -7.07
N VAL A 178 0.36 -17.30 -6.07
CA VAL A 178 1.77 -17.67 -5.91
C VAL A 178 1.93 -19.08 -6.48
N ILE A 179 2.70 -19.22 -7.55
CA ILE A 179 2.86 -20.47 -8.31
C ILE A 179 4.25 -21.07 -8.07
N ASN A 180 4.38 -22.37 -8.34
CA ASN A 180 5.61 -23.14 -8.13
C ASN A 180 6.09 -23.15 -6.66
N THR A 181 5.15 -23.29 -5.73
CA THR A 181 5.40 -23.16 -4.28
C THR A 181 6.05 -24.39 -3.62
N GLN A 182 6.12 -25.53 -4.31
CA GLN A 182 6.55 -26.83 -3.80
C GLN A 182 7.94 -26.86 -3.17
N ARG A 183 8.88 -26.01 -3.66
CA ARG A 183 10.25 -25.92 -3.12
C ARG A 183 10.36 -24.94 -1.95
N LEU A 184 9.32 -24.15 -1.69
CA LEU A 184 9.35 -23.05 -0.73
C LEU A 184 8.92 -23.50 0.67
N LYS A 185 9.86 -24.11 1.40
CA LYS A 185 9.66 -24.49 2.82
C LYS A 185 9.35 -23.30 3.75
N THR A 186 9.61 -22.08 3.29
CA THR A 186 9.43 -20.81 4.03
C THR A 186 8.25 -19.97 3.53
N MET A 187 7.22 -20.60 2.98
CA MET A 187 6.03 -19.90 2.45
C MET A 187 5.32 -19.03 3.49
N SER A 188 5.17 -19.53 4.72
CA SER A 188 4.53 -18.78 5.81
C SER A 188 5.29 -17.50 6.15
N LEU A 189 6.63 -17.53 6.12
CA LEU A 189 7.47 -16.35 6.30
C LEU A 189 7.33 -15.37 5.14
N LEU A 190 7.30 -15.87 3.90
CA LEU A 190 7.04 -15.04 2.72
C LEU A 190 5.72 -14.27 2.88
N LEU A 191 4.61 -14.97 3.14
CA LEU A 191 3.28 -14.39 3.30
C LEU A 191 3.18 -13.37 4.46
N LEU A 192 3.87 -13.64 5.57
CA LEU A 192 3.98 -12.72 6.69
C LEU A 192 4.71 -11.42 6.28
N HIS A 193 5.83 -11.55 5.58
CA HIS A 193 6.68 -10.42 5.21
C HIS A 193 6.08 -9.53 4.12
N ILE A 194 5.38 -10.10 3.13
CA ILE A 194 4.64 -9.32 2.14
C ILE A 194 3.37 -8.67 2.71
N GLY A 195 3.07 -8.85 4.00
CA GLY A 195 1.87 -8.27 4.61
C GLY A 195 0.57 -8.84 4.04
N LEU A 196 0.63 -10.05 3.47
CA LEU A 196 -0.53 -10.76 2.93
C LEU A 196 -1.21 -11.68 3.95
N TYR A 197 -0.60 -11.93 5.11
CA TYR A 197 -1.27 -12.67 6.20
C TYR A 197 -2.63 -12.07 6.66
N PRO A 198 -2.79 -10.73 6.76
CA PRO A 198 -4.10 -10.11 6.97
C PRO A 198 -4.91 -9.92 5.67
N TRP A 199 -4.32 -10.14 4.49
CA TRP A 199 -5.07 -10.20 3.24
C TRP A 199 -5.75 -11.56 3.19
N ARG A 200 -7.09 -11.54 3.19
CA ARG A 200 -7.90 -12.76 3.39
C ARG A 200 -7.39 -13.87 2.48
N ARG A 201 -7.38 -15.13 2.97
CA ARG A 201 -7.21 -16.36 2.14
C ARG A 201 -8.07 -16.40 0.88
N LYS A 202 -9.06 -15.51 0.77
CA LYS A 202 -9.89 -15.31 -0.42
C LYS A 202 -9.11 -14.77 -1.63
N VAL A 203 -8.06 -14.00 -1.40
CA VAL A 203 -7.41 -13.24 -2.47
C VAL A 203 -6.03 -13.78 -2.82
N VAL A 204 -5.31 -14.36 -1.86
CA VAL A 204 -4.05 -15.07 -2.12
C VAL A 204 -4.32 -16.56 -2.27
N GLN A 205 -3.83 -17.12 -3.37
CA GLN A 205 -3.98 -18.53 -3.71
C GLN A 205 -2.59 -19.12 -3.96
N LEU A 206 -2.35 -20.32 -3.45
CA LEU A 206 -1.05 -20.98 -3.55
C LEU A 206 -1.20 -22.20 -4.45
N HIS A 207 -0.29 -22.33 -5.41
CA HIS A 207 -0.32 -23.36 -6.43
C HIS A 207 0.98 -24.14 -6.46
N GLY A 208 0.88 -25.46 -6.63
CA GLY A 208 2.03 -26.35 -6.75
C GLY A 208 2.60 -26.36 -8.18
N THR A 209 3.46 -27.35 -8.48
CA THR A 209 4.02 -27.54 -9.84
C THR A 209 3.01 -28.06 -10.85
N SER A 210 1.95 -28.73 -10.39
CA SER A 210 0.95 -29.36 -11.25
C SER A 210 -0.04 -28.37 -11.86
N ASP A 211 -0.09 -27.16 -11.30
CA ASP A 211 -1.17 -26.21 -11.55
C ASP A 211 -0.66 -25.17 -12.54
N SER A 212 -1.26 -25.11 -13.73
CA SER A 212 -0.90 -24.10 -14.73
C SER A 212 -1.53 -22.74 -14.40
N ILE A 213 -1.02 -21.67 -15.02
CA ILE A 213 -1.64 -20.34 -14.95
C ILE A 213 -3.10 -20.39 -15.46
N GLU A 214 -3.35 -21.17 -16.51
CA GLU A 214 -4.70 -21.36 -17.05
C GLU A 214 -5.62 -22.06 -16.06
N ASP A 215 -5.13 -23.10 -15.35
CA ASP A 215 -5.93 -23.78 -14.32
C ASP A 215 -6.27 -22.84 -13.16
N ALA A 216 -5.31 -22.00 -12.75
CA ALA A 216 -5.51 -21.00 -11.70
C ALA A 216 -6.54 -19.93 -12.08
N LEU A 217 -6.66 -19.59 -13.37
CA LEU A 217 -7.66 -18.65 -13.86
C LEU A 217 -9.03 -19.31 -14.11
N GLY A 218 -9.10 -20.64 -14.16
CA GLY A 218 -10.33 -21.41 -14.31
C GLY A 218 -11.06 -21.13 -15.63
N SER A 219 -12.25 -20.52 -15.56
CA SER A 219 -13.03 -20.18 -16.75
C SER A 219 -12.52 -18.93 -17.46
N ASP A 220 -11.70 -18.11 -16.81
CA ASP A 220 -11.21 -16.86 -17.35
C ASP A 220 -9.85 -17.01 -18.05
N ARG A 221 -9.87 -17.51 -19.28
CA ARG A 221 -8.64 -17.86 -20.00
C ARG A 221 -7.86 -16.66 -20.53
N LEU A 222 -6.56 -16.84 -20.71
CA LEU A 222 -5.71 -15.89 -21.45
C LEU A 222 -5.55 -16.34 -22.91
N ALA A 223 -5.32 -15.37 -23.78
CA ALA A 223 -4.91 -15.69 -25.15
C ALA A 223 -3.50 -16.29 -25.11
N VAL A 224 -3.30 -17.44 -25.77
CA VAL A 224 -1.99 -18.11 -25.85
C VAL A 224 -0.92 -17.15 -26.37
N GLU A 225 -1.27 -16.29 -27.33
CA GLU A 225 -0.39 -15.25 -27.90
C GLU A 225 0.07 -14.18 -26.90
N SER A 226 -0.52 -14.11 -25.71
CA SER A 226 -0.21 -13.12 -24.67
C SER A 226 0.67 -13.64 -23.55
N LEU A 227 0.72 -14.96 -23.36
CA LEU A 227 1.50 -15.60 -22.31
C LEU A 227 2.95 -15.85 -22.79
N PRO A 228 3.95 -15.72 -21.91
CA PRO A 228 5.32 -16.11 -22.22
C PRO A 228 5.47 -17.62 -22.47
N TYR A 229 6.55 -18.02 -23.17
CA TYR A 229 6.85 -19.43 -23.44
C TYR A 229 6.97 -20.27 -22.18
N GLU A 230 7.53 -19.69 -21.11
CA GLU A 230 7.72 -20.35 -19.81
C GLU A 230 6.40 -20.76 -19.15
N TYR A 231 5.28 -20.16 -19.58
CA TYR A 231 3.94 -20.44 -19.07
C TYR A 231 3.00 -21.01 -20.14
N GLY A 232 3.55 -21.60 -21.21
CA GLY A 232 2.79 -22.29 -22.26
C GLY A 232 2.18 -21.39 -23.33
N GLY A 233 2.55 -20.11 -23.36
CA GLY A 233 2.09 -19.15 -24.37
C GLY A 233 3.01 -19.02 -25.59
N ARG A 234 2.80 -17.95 -26.36
CA ARG A 234 3.53 -17.63 -27.61
C ARG A 234 4.04 -16.20 -27.70
N ALA A 235 3.97 -15.43 -26.61
CA ALA A 235 4.37 -14.02 -26.58
C ALA A 235 5.89 -13.77 -26.59
N GLY A 236 6.72 -14.82 -26.67
CA GLY A 236 8.17 -14.72 -26.53
C GLY A 236 8.66 -15.15 -25.14
N LEU A 237 9.95 -14.93 -24.88
CA LEU A 237 10.55 -15.19 -23.57
C LEU A 237 10.10 -14.12 -22.56
N MET A 238 9.83 -14.52 -21.32
CA MET A 238 9.45 -13.58 -20.26
C MET A 238 10.52 -12.50 -20.03
N LYS A 239 11.80 -12.87 -20.20
CA LYS A 239 12.91 -11.91 -20.12
C LYS A 239 12.78 -10.79 -21.15
N ASP A 240 12.48 -11.12 -22.40
CA ASP A 240 12.39 -10.13 -23.48
C ASP A 240 11.21 -9.18 -23.22
N LEU A 241 10.08 -9.71 -22.76
CA LEU A 241 8.92 -8.91 -22.35
C LEU A 241 9.22 -7.99 -21.16
N ASN A 242 10.03 -8.44 -20.20
CA ASN A 242 10.52 -7.57 -19.12
C ASN A 242 11.46 -6.48 -19.66
N ASP A 243 12.36 -6.81 -20.59
CA ASP A 243 13.27 -5.85 -21.21
C ASP A 243 12.51 -4.80 -22.05
N GLU A 244 11.39 -5.17 -22.68
CA GLU A 244 10.46 -4.20 -23.30
C GLU A 244 9.89 -3.22 -22.27
N TRP A 245 9.49 -3.70 -21.10
CA TRP A 245 9.04 -2.84 -20.00
C TRP A 245 10.16 -1.97 -19.43
N THR A 246 11.39 -2.48 -19.35
CA THR A 246 12.58 -1.67 -18.99
C THR A 246 12.81 -0.54 -20.00
N LYS A 247 12.76 -0.83 -21.31
CA LYS A 247 12.83 0.21 -22.35
C LYS A 247 11.70 1.22 -22.22
N LYS A 248 10.47 0.75 -21.91
CA LYS A 248 9.32 1.63 -21.69
C LYS A 248 9.52 2.55 -20.50
N LEU A 249 10.04 2.05 -19.38
CA LEU A 249 10.40 2.87 -18.22
C LEU A 249 11.41 3.97 -18.59
N LEU A 250 12.50 3.60 -19.27
CA LEU A 250 13.54 4.55 -19.70
C LEU A 250 12.98 5.63 -20.64
N SER A 251 12.16 5.25 -21.63
CA SER A 251 11.51 6.20 -22.54
C SER A 251 10.55 7.17 -21.83
N ASN A 252 10.08 6.82 -20.64
CA ASN A 252 9.17 7.63 -19.83
C ASN A 252 9.85 8.35 -18.67
N SER A 253 11.19 8.32 -18.56
CA SER A 253 11.93 8.90 -17.43
C SER A 253 11.55 10.37 -17.16
N LYS A 254 11.52 11.21 -18.19
CA LYS A 254 11.12 12.64 -18.04
C LYS A 254 9.69 12.81 -17.53
N TRP A 255 8.77 11.97 -17.98
CA TRP A 255 7.38 12.04 -17.52
C TRP A 255 7.27 11.58 -16.07
N LEU A 256 7.92 10.47 -15.68
CA LEU A 256 7.91 9.98 -14.30
C LEU A 256 8.45 11.03 -13.32
N GLN A 257 9.52 11.75 -13.69
CA GLN A 257 10.09 12.84 -12.89
C GLN A 257 9.12 14.02 -12.73
N LYS A 258 8.46 14.42 -13.83
CA LYS A 258 7.43 15.46 -13.80
C LYS A 258 6.24 15.03 -12.92
N GLU A 259 5.86 13.77 -13.03
CA GLU A 259 4.75 13.20 -12.26
C GLU A 259 5.06 13.18 -10.77
N GLU A 260 6.26 12.74 -10.37
CA GLU A 260 6.74 12.81 -9.00
C GLU A 260 6.69 14.25 -8.45
N ARG A 261 7.31 15.20 -9.16
CA ARG A 261 7.34 16.61 -8.75
C ARG A 261 5.93 17.19 -8.60
N LYS A 262 5.02 16.85 -9.51
CA LYS A 262 3.62 17.28 -9.46
C LYS A 262 2.99 16.91 -8.11
N PHE A 263 3.13 15.67 -7.64
CA PHE A 263 2.57 15.27 -6.34
C PHE A 263 3.34 15.86 -5.16
N TYR A 264 4.66 16.01 -5.28
CA TYR A 264 5.49 16.64 -4.25
C TYR A 264 5.06 18.09 -3.99
N ASP A 265 4.80 18.86 -5.05
CA ASP A 265 4.43 20.27 -4.99
C ASP A 265 2.92 20.48 -4.74
N THR A 266 2.11 19.41 -4.65
CA THR A 266 0.67 19.52 -4.46
C THR A 266 0.29 19.45 -2.99
N ASP A 267 -0.07 20.60 -2.44
CA ASP A 267 -0.70 20.67 -1.13
C ASP A 267 -2.19 20.30 -1.20
N LEU A 268 -2.63 19.55 -0.18
CA LEU A 268 -4.04 19.30 0.04
C LEU A 268 -4.62 20.38 0.96
N LYS A 269 -5.77 20.94 0.58
CA LYS A 269 -6.58 21.79 1.46
C LYS A 269 -6.83 21.06 2.77
N PRO A 270 -6.79 21.73 3.93
CA PRO A 270 -7.08 21.10 5.21
C PRO A 270 -8.48 20.46 5.16
N GLU A 271 -8.64 19.27 5.74
CA GLU A 271 -9.98 18.77 5.98
C GLU A 271 -10.69 19.76 6.89
N GLY A 272 -11.81 20.31 6.43
CA GLY A 272 -12.68 21.10 7.29
C GLY A 272 -13.07 20.20 8.45
N ARG A 273 -12.48 20.43 9.64
CA ARG A 273 -12.92 19.76 10.86
C ARG A 273 -14.38 20.14 11.02
N ALA A 274 -15.29 19.26 10.62
CA ALA A 274 -16.61 19.23 11.22
C ALA A 274 -16.29 19.07 12.70
N ARG A 275 -16.38 20.17 13.47
CA ARG A 275 -16.39 20.08 14.92
C ARG A 275 -17.62 19.24 15.18
N THR A 276 -17.44 17.93 15.32
CA THR A 276 -18.38 17.09 16.02
C THR A 276 -18.41 17.72 17.40
N ARG A 277 -19.34 18.65 17.62
CA ARG A 277 -19.71 19.08 18.95
C ARG A 277 -20.22 17.79 19.56
N HIS A 278 -19.32 17.04 20.21
CA HIS A 278 -19.74 16.20 21.30
C HIS A 278 -20.44 17.17 22.24
N ARG A 279 -21.77 17.26 22.13
CA ARG A 279 -22.60 17.71 23.22
C ARG A 279 -22.26 16.72 24.32
N SER A 280 -21.30 17.10 25.17
CA SER A 280 -21.07 16.42 26.43
C SER A 280 -22.44 16.28 27.07
N ALA A 281 -22.91 15.04 27.21
CA ALA A 281 -24.15 14.71 27.89
C ALA A 281 -24.00 14.89 29.43
N VAL A 282 -23.21 15.88 29.86
CA VAL A 282 -23.03 16.29 31.25
C VAL A 282 -23.76 17.61 31.47
N ARG A 283 -25.01 17.70 31.01
CA ARG A 283 -25.93 18.79 31.39
C ARG A 283 -27.37 18.29 31.53
N THR A 284 -27.55 17.14 32.17
CA THR A 284 -28.87 16.63 32.59
C THR A 284 -28.83 15.92 33.95
N LEU A 285 -27.88 16.31 34.82
CA LEU A 285 -27.85 15.91 36.23
C LEU A 285 -27.88 17.13 37.17
N ARG A 286 -28.74 18.12 36.86
CA ARG A 286 -29.16 19.13 37.83
C ARG A 286 -30.68 19.24 37.80
N GLY A 287 -31.31 18.41 38.62
CA GLY A 287 -32.75 18.33 38.79
C GLY A 287 -33.16 17.29 39.82
N SER A 288 -32.59 17.35 41.03
CA SER A 288 -33.24 16.83 42.25
C SER A 288 -32.48 17.34 43.48
N ASN A 289 -33.07 18.36 44.09
CA ASN A 289 -33.04 18.76 45.51
C ASN A 289 -31.98 18.15 46.44
N GLY A 290 -31.19 19.04 47.04
CA GLY A 290 -30.33 18.74 48.19
C GLY A 290 -29.53 19.97 48.60
N SER A 291 -30.14 20.81 49.44
CA SER A 291 -29.58 22.03 50.03
C SER A 291 -28.27 21.75 50.76
N TYR A 292 -27.15 22.30 50.28
CA TYR A 292 -26.07 22.77 51.15
C TYR A 292 -25.53 24.08 50.60
N ASP A 293 -25.57 25.08 51.47
CA ASP A 293 -25.32 26.49 51.22
C ASP A 293 -23.83 26.73 50.91
N MET A 294 -23.56 27.42 49.81
CA MET A 294 -22.22 27.78 49.36
C MET A 294 -21.80 29.06 50.08
N VAL A 295 -21.10 28.93 51.20
CA VAL A 295 -20.34 30.06 51.75
C VAL A 295 -19.10 30.28 50.86
N THR A 296 -19.26 31.17 49.89
CA THR A 296 -18.13 31.87 49.26
C THR A 296 -17.36 32.67 50.32
N ARG A 297 -16.10 32.33 50.57
CA ARG A 297 -15.11 33.29 51.09
C ARG A 297 -13.73 32.97 50.53
N THR A 298 -13.36 33.75 49.53
CA THR A 298 -11.99 34.10 49.16
C THR A 298 -11.15 34.42 50.39
N HIS A 299 -10.09 33.66 50.69
CA HIS A 299 -8.87 34.11 51.39
C HIS A 299 -7.79 33.03 51.15
N SER A 300 -6.77 33.34 50.34
CA SER A 300 -5.43 33.71 50.82
C SER A 300 -4.46 32.52 50.86
N CYS A 301 -3.67 32.39 49.78
CA CYS A 301 -2.38 31.73 49.86
C CYS A 301 -1.45 32.60 50.75
N ARG A 302 -1.28 32.25 52.04
CA ARG A 302 -0.09 32.60 52.85
C ARG A 302 -0.18 32.06 54.28
N SER A 303 0.50 30.94 54.51
CA SER A 303 1.22 30.62 55.75
C SER A 303 2.20 29.50 55.37
N LEU A 304 3.39 29.83 54.85
CA LEU A 304 4.61 30.09 55.63
C LEU A 304 4.86 29.05 56.73
N HIS A 305 5.83 28.20 56.42
CA HIS A 305 6.83 27.59 57.29
C HIS A 305 6.39 26.77 58.51
N ARG A 306 6.64 25.46 58.41
CA ARG A 306 7.63 24.84 59.29
C ARG A 306 8.36 23.70 58.57
N HIS A 307 9.68 23.72 58.70
CA HIS A 307 10.63 22.72 58.26
C HIS A 307 10.42 21.38 58.98
N ASP A 308 11.07 20.36 58.39
CA ASP A 308 11.63 19.13 58.95
C ASP A 308 11.02 17.90 58.23
N ASP A 309 11.72 16.95 57.63
CA ASP A 309 13.10 16.74 57.20
C ASP A 309 13.02 15.49 56.29
N LEU A 310 13.85 15.43 55.25
CA LEU A 310 14.53 14.24 54.65
C LEU A 310 13.68 12.96 54.40
N ASP A 311 13.63 12.31 53.23
CA ASP A 311 14.74 11.96 52.33
C ASP A 311 14.16 11.45 50.98
N GLU A 312 14.73 11.90 49.86
CA GLU A 312 14.43 11.41 48.51
C GLU A 312 15.17 10.09 48.25
N GLY A 313 14.45 8.97 48.39
CA GLY A 313 14.88 7.67 47.88
C GLY A 313 14.51 7.48 46.41
N THR A 314 15.48 7.67 45.52
CA THR A 314 15.39 7.32 44.10
C THR A 314 15.14 5.82 43.93
N HIS A 315 14.07 5.42 43.22
CA HIS A 315 14.04 4.32 42.24
C HIS A 315 12.62 4.07 41.69
N GLY A 316 12.60 3.82 40.38
CA GLY A 316 11.42 3.80 39.53
C GLY A 316 10.50 2.61 39.77
N ALA A 317 9.23 2.84 39.46
CA ALA A 317 8.17 1.86 39.49
C ALA A 317 8.35 0.79 38.39
N TYR A 318 9.01 -0.32 38.72
CA TYR A 318 8.80 -1.60 38.05
C TYR A 318 8.01 -2.53 38.98
N ARG A 319 6.74 -2.77 38.62
CA ARG A 319 5.92 -3.83 39.24
C ARG A 319 6.36 -5.18 38.67
N THR A 320 7.12 -5.95 39.44
CA THR A 320 7.31 -7.39 39.21
C THR A 320 6.18 -8.17 39.90
N LEU A 321 5.46 -8.98 39.12
CA LEU A 321 4.49 -9.96 39.59
C LEU A 321 5.19 -11.03 40.45
N LYS A 322 4.77 -11.18 41.72
CA LYS A 322 5.14 -12.34 42.56
C LYS A 322 4.17 -13.48 42.28
N VAL A 323 4.70 -14.62 41.85
CA VAL A 323 4.01 -15.92 41.83
C VAL A 323 4.18 -16.53 43.21
N THR A 324 3.08 -16.81 43.90
CA THR A 324 3.05 -17.58 45.15
C THR A 324 3.03 -19.07 44.80
N SER A 325 4.05 -19.82 45.23
CA SER A 325 4.05 -21.28 45.23
C SER A 325 3.57 -21.78 46.59
N ASP A 326 2.38 -22.35 46.65
CA ASP A 326 1.96 -23.12 47.81
C ASP A 326 2.48 -24.55 47.68
N ARG A 327 3.38 -24.93 48.60
CA ARG A 327 3.64 -26.32 48.98
C ARG A 327 2.71 -26.64 50.15
N VAL A 328 1.94 -27.72 50.03
CA VAL A 328 1.41 -28.44 51.19
C VAL A 328 1.67 -29.93 50.97
N VAL A 329 2.52 -30.43 51.86
CA VAL A 329 2.76 -31.80 52.38
C VAL A 329 2.51 -32.98 51.44
#